data_AF-A0A485L1T7-F1
#
_entry.id   AF-A0A485L1T7-F1
#
_cell.length_a   1.000
_cell.length_b   1.000
_cell.length_c   1.000
_cell.angle_alpha   90.00
_cell.angle_beta   90.00
_cell.angle_gamma   90.00
#
_symmetry.space_group_name_H-M   'P 1'
#
loop_
_entity.id
_entity.type
_entity.pdbx_description
1 polymer ?
#
loop_
_entity_poly.entity_id
_entity_poly.type
_entity_poly.pdbx_seq_one_letter_code
_entity_poly.pdbx_strand_id
1 'polypeptide(L)'
;MKDEVDERTAFLWNAVHVLERNLKMLEDQIYQTITFREQRDAHATKIAQALDMCASLESVSSLQRAFSSYADATKSLSADTHELLVVRPEQQAIVELTQIQDWAVVPLKRLLEDRDKAIKTLQKLTKDVDDKLQTNKEREKRLRLVQDQKRRVENVNTLVDYHMKRYEFFRVAKLKKVMNELSRSQLFYHCKGVEVFTTPCKMVPLVDAKAASDDIGAELQHSHAKP
;
A
#
# COMPACT_ATOMS: atom_id res chain seq x y z
N MET A 1 11.14 19.15 43.06
CA MET A 1 11.70 18.63 41.81
C MET A 1 10.71 18.94 40.70
N LYS A 2 11.11 19.70 39.68
CA LYS A 2 10.31 19.90 38.47
C LYS A 2 10.03 18.52 37.85
N ASP A 3 8.85 18.34 37.28
CA ASP A 3 8.54 17.20 36.42
C ASP A 3 9.61 17.14 35.31
N GLU A 4 10.63 16.31 35.49
CA GLU A 4 11.45 15.86 34.38
C GLU A 4 10.48 15.12 33.47
N VAL A 5 10.02 15.84 32.44
CA VAL A 5 9.27 15.25 31.33
C VAL A 5 10.10 14.06 30.88
N ASP A 6 9.54 12.86 30.96
CA ASP A 6 10.20 11.66 30.46
C ASP A 6 10.30 11.78 28.94
N GLU A 7 11.38 12.43 28.48
CA GLU A 7 11.67 12.66 27.06
C GLU A 7 11.67 11.34 26.28
N ARG A 8 12.04 10.23 26.95
CA ARG A 8 11.99 8.90 26.38
C ARG A 8 10.56 8.40 26.22
N THR A 9 9.66 8.60 27.19
CA THR A 9 8.21 8.35 26.99
C THR A 9 7.71 9.10 25.76
N ALA A 10 7.99 10.41 25.70
CA ALA A 10 7.50 11.26 24.61
C ALA A 10 8.03 10.79 23.24
N PHE A 11 9.33 10.47 23.17
CA PHE A 11 9.96 9.95 21.96
C PHE A 11 9.33 8.61 21.52
N LEU A 12 9.15 7.66 22.43
CA LEU A 12 8.63 6.34 22.13
C LEU A 12 7.17 6.40 21.63
N TRP A 13 6.32 7.18 22.30
CA TRP A 13 4.95 7.39 21.84
C TRP A 13 4.91 8.07 20.47
N ASN A 14 5.72 9.11 20.26
CA ASN A 14 5.78 9.80 18.98
C ASN A 14 6.19 8.83 17.86
N ALA A 15 7.21 8.00 18.08
CA ALA A 15 7.65 6.99 17.10
C ALA A 15 6.51 6.04 16.71
N VAL A 16 5.73 5.56 17.69
CA VAL A 16 4.59 4.67 17.45
C VAL A 16 3.46 5.37 16.71
N HIS A 17 3.14 6.62 17.07
CA HIS A 17 2.08 7.39 16.39
C HIS A 17 2.44 7.74 14.95
N VAL A 18 3.69 8.12 14.68
CA VAL A 18 4.19 8.34 13.33
C VAL A 18 4.07 7.05 12.50
N LEU A 19 4.45 5.92 13.09
CA LEU A 19 4.32 4.63 12.41
C LEU A 19 2.87 4.30 12.06
N GLU A 20 1.96 4.37 13.04
CA GLU A 20 0.53 4.09 12.83
C GLU A 20 -0.07 5.00 11.73
N ARG A 21 0.26 6.30 11.77
CA ARG A 21 -0.16 7.24 10.73
C ARG A 21 0.37 6.84 9.35
N ASN A 22 1.63 6.45 9.26
CA ASN A 22 2.25 6.06 7.98
C ASN A 22 1.63 4.78 7.43
N LEU A 23 1.34 3.79 8.29
CA LEU A 23 0.66 2.56 7.88
C LEU A 23 -0.74 2.87 7.33
N LYS A 24 -1.51 3.68 8.05
CA LYS A 24 -2.86 4.06 7.62
C LYS A 24 -2.85 4.81 6.30
N MET A 25 -1.96 5.79 6.18
CA MET A 25 -1.79 6.56 4.93
C MET A 25 -1.45 5.64 3.75
N LEU A 26 -0.55 4.67 3.95
CA LEU A 26 -0.15 3.76 2.89
C LEU A 26 -1.28 2.78 2.52
N GLU A 27 -1.97 2.24 3.51
CA GLU A 27 -3.15 1.39 3.32
C GLU A 27 -4.22 2.11 2.48
N ASP A 28 -4.56 3.35 2.84
CA ASP A 28 -5.57 4.14 2.13
C ASP A 28 -5.17 4.41 0.67
N GLN A 29 -3.89 4.69 0.41
CA GLN A 29 -3.38 4.90 -0.94
C GLN A 29 -3.33 3.61 -1.78
N ILE A 30 -3.08 2.45 -1.15
CA ILE A 30 -3.16 1.15 -1.83
C ILE A 30 -4.61 0.85 -2.22
N TYR A 31 -5.59 1.05 -1.33
CA TYR A 31 -7.00 0.91 -1.67
C TYR A 31 -7.42 1.83 -2.81
N GLN A 32 -7.04 3.12 -2.76
CA GLN A 32 -7.33 4.07 -3.85
C GLN A 32 -6.71 3.61 -5.17
N THR A 33 -5.50 3.05 -5.13
CA THR A 33 -4.85 2.48 -6.31
C THR A 33 -5.64 1.30 -6.88
N ILE A 34 -6.09 0.37 -6.04
CA ILE A 34 -6.91 -0.77 -6.45
C ILE A 34 -8.19 -0.29 -7.14
N THR A 35 -8.94 0.59 -6.49
CA THR A 35 -10.18 1.16 -7.05
C THR A 35 -9.93 1.88 -8.38
N PHE A 36 -8.86 2.66 -8.48
CA PHE A 36 -8.48 3.29 -9.75
C PHE A 36 -8.21 2.26 -10.86
N ARG A 37 -7.55 1.13 -10.54
CA ARG A 37 -7.27 0.07 -11.51
C ARG A 37 -8.53 -0.64 -11.97
N GLU A 38 -9.47 -0.92 -11.06
CA GLU A 38 -10.77 -1.50 -11.43
C GLU A 38 -11.56 -0.57 -12.35
N GLN A 39 -11.59 0.73 -12.04
CA GLN A 39 -12.24 1.73 -12.90
C GLN A 39 -11.58 1.83 -14.27
N ARG A 40 -10.24 1.78 -14.32
CA ARG A 40 -9.48 1.73 -15.56
C ARG A 40 -9.84 0.49 -16.38
N ASP A 41 -9.91 -0.69 -15.76
CA ASP A 41 -10.21 -1.94 -16.47
C ASP A 41 -11.64 -1.94 -17.03
N ALA A 42 -12.60 -1.40 -16.28
CA ALA A 42 -13.96 -1.18 -16.75
C ALA A 42 -14.00 -0.21 -17.96
N HIS A 43 -13.19 0.85 -17.94
CA HIS A 43 -13.10 1.78 -19.07
C HIS A 43 -12.39 1.16 -20.29
N ALA A 44 -11.30 0.42 -20.06
CA ALA A 44 -10.56 -0.31 -21.10
C ALA A 44 -11.46 -1.32 -21.81
N THR A 45 -12.35 -2.00 -21.07
CA THR A 45 -13.36 -2.90 -21.65
C THR A 45 -14.28 -2.17 -22.63
N LYS A 46 -14.76 -0.97 -22.27
CA LYS A 46 -15.61 -0.15 -23.15
C LYS A 46 -14.87 0.31 -24.41
N ILE A 47 -13.61 0.71 -24.27
CA ILE A 47 -12.75 1.08 -25.41
C ILE A 47 -12.59 -0.11 -26.35
N ALA A 48 -12.25 -1.29 -25.81
CA ALA A 48 -12.06 -2.48 -26.62
C ALA A 48 -13.34 -2.87 -27.37
N GLN A 49 -14.50 -2.80 -26.73
CA GLN A 49 -15.80 -3.04 -27.37
C GLN A 49 -16.10 -2.03 -28.49
N ALA A 50 -15.80 -0.75 -28.27
CA ALA A 50 -15.98 0.27 -29.30
C ALA A 50 -15.07 0.02 -30.51
N LEU A 51 -13.82 -0.40 -30.28
CA LEU A 51 -12.87 -0.76 -31.34
C LEU A 51 -13.30 -2.01 -32.10
N ASP A 52 -13.78 -3.05 -31.42
CA ASP A 52 -14.34 -4.24 -32.06
C ASP A 52 -15.55 -3.86 -32.94
N MET A 53 -16.41 -2.96 -32.45
CA MET A 53 -17.55 -2.47 -33.22
C MET A 53 -17.10 -1.69 -34.45
N CYS A 54 -16.13 -0.78 -34.32
CA CYS A 54 -15.51 -0.10 -35.46
C CYS A 54 -14.95 -1.12 -36.45
N ALA A 55 -14.21 -2.13 -36.00
CA ALA A 55 -13.68 -3.18 -36.86
C ALA A 55 -14.78 -3.95 -37.61
N SER A 56 -15.91 -4.24 -36.96
CA SER A 56 -17.03 -4.98 -37.56
C SER A 56 -17.77 -4.20 -38.65
N LEU A 57 -17.73 -2.86 -38.58
CA LEU A 57 -18.39 -1.95 -39.52
C LEU A 57 -17.44 -1.40 -40.59
N GLU A 58 -16.13 -1.57 -40.40
CA GLU A 58 -15.09 -1.03 -41.27
C GLU A 58 -14.96 -1.86 -42.56
N SER A 59 -15.04 -1.18 -43.71
CA SER A 59 -14.90 -1.80 -45.03
C SER A 59 -13.43 -1.94 -45.45
N VAL A 60 -12.56 -1.04 -44.97
CA VAL A 60 -11.13 -1.07 -45.30
C VAL A 60 -10.43 -2.13 -44.43
N SER A 61 -10.03 -3.24 -45.06
CA SER A 61 -9.51 -4.42 -44.34
C SER A 61 -8.25 -4.14 -43.51
N SER A 62 -7.42 -3.16 -43.90
CA SER A 62 -6.26 -2.74 -43.13
C SER A 62 -6.65 -1.98 -41.84
N LEU A 63 -7.66 -1.10 -41.91
CA LEU A 63 -8.23 -0.42 -40.73
C LEU A 63 -8.98 -1.40 -39.82
N GLN A 64 -9.77 -2.31 -40.38
CA GLN A 64 -10.44 -3.37 -39.62
C GLN A 64 -9.45 -4.17 -38.76
N ARG A 65 -8.33 -4.60 -39.36
CA ARG A 65 -7.27 -5.31 -38.63
C ARG A 65 -6.62 -4.43 -37.57
N ALA A 66 -6.36 -3.15 -37.87
CA ALA A 66 -5.80 -2.20 -36.91
C ALA A 66 -6.70 -2.01 -35.68
N PHE A 67 -8.01 -1.81 -35.88
CA PHE A 67 -8.99 -1.73 -34.80
C PHE A 67 -9.04 -3.00 -33.96
N SER A 68 -9.15 -4.17 -34.61
CA SER A 68 -9.21 -5.46 -33.91
C SER A 68 -7.97 -5.70 -33.06
N SER A 69 -6.77 -5.47 -33.61
CA SER A 69 -5.52 -5.66 -32.87
C SER A 69 -5.38 -4.68 -31.70
N TYR A 70 -5.88 -3.45 -31.82
CA TYR A 70 -5.89 -2.50 -30.70
C TYR A 70 -6.85 -2.97 -29.59
N ALA A 71 -8.04 -3.44 -29.98
CA ALA A 71 -9.02 -3.99 -29.04
C ALA A 71 -8.43 -5.18 -28.27
N ASP A 72 -7.79 -6.11 -28.97
CA ASP A 72 -7.15 -7.28 -28.35
C ASP A 72 -6.00 -6.91 -27.42
N ALA A 73 -5.15 -5.94 -27.81
CA ALA A 73 -4.08 -5.43 -26.95
C ALA A 73 -4.65 -4.81 -25.67
N THR A 74 -5.74 -4.05 -25.78
CA THR A 74 -6.42 -3.40 -24.64
C THR A 74 -7.02 -4.43 -23.68
N LYS A 75 -7.70 -5.46 -24.20
CA LYS A 75 -8.23 -6.58 -23.40
C LYS A 75 -7.11 -7.35 -22.69
N SER A 76 -6.05 -7.68 -23.44
CA SER A 76 -4.92 -8.45 -22.94
C SER A 76 -4.18 -7.72 -21.82
N LEU A 77 -3.95 -6.40 -21.95
CA LEU A 77 -3.30 -5.62 -20.89
C LEU A 77 -4.10 -5.69 -19.59
N SER A 78 -5.42 -5.49 -19.65
CA SER A 78 -6.28 -5.52 -18.47
C SER A 78 -6.30 -6.90 -17.84
N ALA A 79 -6.53 -7.95 -18.64
CA ALA A 79 -6.59 -9.33 -18.15
C ALA A 79 -5.27 -9.79 -17.53
N ASP A 80 -4.15 -9.59 -18.24
CA ASP A 80 -2.84 -10.12 -17.82
C ASP A 80 -2.25 -9.37 -16.61
N THR A 81 -2.75 -8.15 -16.32
CA THR A 81 -2.25 -7.33 -15.21
C THR A 81 -3.20 -7.28 -14.01
N HIS A 82 -4.42 -7.81 -14.14
CA HIS A 82 -5.45 -7.76 -13.09
C HIS A 82 -4.95 -8.37 -11.77
N GLU A 83 -4.42 -9.59 -11.81
CA GLU A 83 -3.90 -10.29 -10.63
C GLU A 83 -2.84 -9.44 -9.91
N LEU A 84 -1.91 -8.85 -10.65
CA LEU A 84 -0.77 -8.12 -10.09
C LEU A 84 -1.11 -6.72 -9.60
N LEU A 85 -2.10 -6.06 -10.20
CA LEU A 85 -2.44 -4.66 -9.92
C LEU A 85 -3.67 -4.47 -9.05
N VAL A 86 -4.52 -5.49 -8.91
CA VAL A 86 -5.77 -5.44 -8.14
C VAL A 86 -5.69 -6.46 -7.01
N VAL A 87 -5.57 -7.74 -7.33
CA VAL A 87 -5.68 -8.85 -6.36
C VAL A 87 -4.51 -8.89 -5.37
N ARG A 88 -3.27 -8.88 -5.87
CA ARG A 88 -2.07 -9.01 -5.02
C ARG A 88 -1.83 -7.81 -4.09
N PRO A 89 -2.06 -6.55 -4.51
CA PRO A 89 -2.02 -5.42 -3.57
C PRO A 89 -2.96 -5.61 -2.38
N GLU A 90 -4.19 -6.10 -2.62
CA GLU A 90 -5.14 -6.40 -1.55
C GLU A 90 -4.67 -7.57 -0.67
N GLN A 91 -4.34 -8.71 -1.29
CA GLN A 91 -4.06 -9.95 -0.55
C GLN A 91 -2.66 -10.02 0.08
N GLN A 92 -1.71 -9.22 -0.42
CA GLN A 92 -0.32 -9.26 0.02
C GLN A 92 0.09 -7.94 0.65
N ALA A 93 -0.06 -6.81 -0.04
CA ALA A 93 0.44 -5.54 0.49
C ALA A 93 -0.36 -5.09 1.71
N ILE A 94 -1.70 -5.10 1.65
CA ILE A 94 -2.55 -4.72 2.77
C ILE A 94 -2.39 -5.69 3.94
N VAL A 95 -2.38 -7.01 3.68
CA VAL A 95 -2.17 -8.02 4.72
C VAL A 95 -0.85 -7.82 5.47
N GLU A 96 0.24 -7.51 4.77
CA GLU A 96 1.52 -7.23 5.42
C GLU A 96 1.47 -5.94 6.27
N LEU A 97 0.70 -4.91 5.87
CA LEU A 97 0.48 -3.70 6.69
C LEU A 97 -0.36 -3.99 7.93
N THR A 98 -1.43 -4.77 7.78
CA THR A 98 -2.28 -5.21 8.90
C THR A 98 -1.45 -5.98 9.93
N GLN A 99 -0.55 -6.86 9.49
CA GLN A 99 0.34 -7.58 10.40
C GLN A 99 1.31 -6.67 11.16
N ILE A 100 1.79 -5.58 10.54
CA ILE A 100 2.59 -4.58 11.28
C ILE A 100 1.74 -3.91 12.35
N GLN A 101 0.50 -3.52 12.02
CA GLN A 101 -0.41 -2.91 12.99
C GLN A 101 -0.68 -3.85 14.16
N ASP A 102 -1.07 -5.08 13.88
CA ASP A 102 -1.55 -6.03 14.89
C ASP A 102 -0.41 -6.63 15.73
N TRP A 103 0.76 -6.88 15.13
CA TRP A 103 1.84 -7.64 15.77
C TRP A 103 3.04 -6.78 16.19
N ALA A 104 3.09 -5.51 15.79
CA ALA A 104 4.12 -4.57 16.25
C ALA A 104 3.51 -3.34 16.93
N VAL A 105 2.62 -2.58 16.25
CA VAL A 105 2.10 -1.31 16.78
C VAL A 105 1.25 -1.54 18.03
N VAL A 106 0.23 -2.40 17.96
CA VAL A 106 -0.68 -2.66 19.08
C VAL A 106 0.04 -3.22 20.32
N PRO A 107 0.92 -4.24 20.20
CA PRO A 107 1.68 -4.74 21.35
C PRO A 107 2.62 -3.70 21.95
N LEU A 108 3.26 -2.88 21.11
CA LEU A 108 4.16 -1.83 21.59
C LEU A 108 3.41 -0.74 22.35
N LYS A 109 2.24 -0.29 21.87
CA LYS A 109 1.37 0.64 22.62
C LYS A 109 1.05 0.11 24.02
N ARG A 110 0.63 -1.15 24.13
CA ARG A 110 0.33 -1.78 25.43
C ARG A 110 1.55 -1.76 26.36
N LEU A 111 2.74 -2.05 25.81
CA LEU A 111 3.98 -2.04 26.59
C LEU A 111 4.37 -0.62 27.04
N LEU A 112 4.13 0.40 26.22
CA LEU A 112 4.33 1.80 26.58
C LEU A 112 3.33 2.26 27.65
N GLU A 113 2.07 1.85 27.57
CA GLU A 113 1.07 2.10 28.62
C GLU A 113 1.48 1.49 29.97
N ASP A 114 2.01 0.27 29.96
CA ASP A 114 2.51 -0.39 31.16
C ASP A 114 3.75 0.33 31.74
N ARG A 115 4.62 0.85 30.86
CA ARG A 115 5.76 1.69 31.25
C ARG A 115 5.29 2.97 31.94
N ASP A 116 4.34 3.68 31.32
CA ASP A 116 3.81 4.93 31.87
C ASP A 116 3.11 4.72 33.21
N LYS A 117 2.34 3.63 33.35
CA LYS A 117 1.74 3.23 34.64
C LYS A 117 2.83 2.99 35.68
N ALA A 118 3.87 2.23 35.33
CA ALA A 118 4.95 1.91 36.27
C ALA A 118 5.70 3.16 36.75
N ILE A 119 5.96 4.12 35.86
CA ILE A 119 6.64 5.39 36.17
C ILE A 119 5.76 6.28 37.04
N LYS A 120 4.48 6.44 36.69
CA LYS A 120 3.52 7.23 37.50
C LYS A 120 3.37 6.65 38.90
N THR A 121 3.32 5.31 39.04
CA THR A 121 3.30 4.66 40.35
C THR A 121 4.59 4.94 41.13
N LEU A 122 5.76 4.89 40.48
CA LEU A 122 7.03 5.20 41.14
C LEU A 122 7.09 6.66 41.63
N GLN A 123 6.66 7.61 40.80
CA GLN A 123 6.60 9.03 41.15
C GLN A 123 5.67 9.25 42.36
N LYS A 124 4.49 8.62 42.36
CA LYS A 124 3.55 8.68 43.48
C LYS A 124 4.17 8.11 44.76
N LEU A 125 4.76 6.92 44.72
CA LEU A 125 5.40 6.29 45.88
C LEU A 125 6.59 7.10 46.41
N THR A 126 7.34 7.75 45.52
CA THR A 126 8.48 8.59 45.91
C THR A 126 7.99 9.85 46.65
N LYS A 127 6.99 10.53 46.08
CA LYS A 127 6.34 11.67 46.74
C LYS A 127 5.73 11.28 48.09
N ASP A 128 5.08 10.13 48.12
CA ASP A 128 4.52 9.55 49.34
C ASP A 128 5.61 9.31 50.39
N VAL A 129 6.86 8.98 50.06
CA VAL A 129 7.98 8.84 51.03
C VAL A 129 8.49 10.19 51.53
N ASP A 130 8.43 11.22 50.69
CA ASP A 130 8.91 12.57 51.00
C ASP A 130 7.95 13.34 51.92
N ASP A 131 6.71 12.88 52.07
CA ASP A 131 5.72 13.46 52.98
C ASP A 131 6.14 13.30 54.46
N LYS A 132 6.37 14.44 55.12
CA LYS A 132 6.97 14.56 56.47
C LYS A 132 6.12 14.07 57.64
N LEU A 133 4.90 13.58 57.40
CA LEU A 133 3.93 13.18 58.43
C LEU A 133 4.02 11.70 58.85
N GLN A 134 5.05 10.97 58.43
CA GLN A 134 5.14 9.52 58.63
C GLN A 134 5.91 9.09 59.86
N THR A 135 5.47 7.98 60.46
CA THR A 135 6.27 7.26 61.44
C THR A 135 7.48 6.58 60.76
N ASN A 136 8.58 6.39 61.49
CA ASN A 136 9.79 5.73 60.97
C ASN A 136 9.51 4.34 60.36
N LYS A 137 8.57 3.58 60.95
CA LYS A 137 8.18 2.25 60.48
C LYS A 137 7.37 2.28 59.18
N GLU A 138 6.52 3.28 58.98
CA GLU A 138 5.77 3.47 57.72
C GLU A 138 6.70 3.93 56.60
N ARG A 139 7.64 4.83 56.92
CA ARG A 139 8.65 5.30 55.99
C ARG A 139 9.51 4.16 55.47
N GLU A 140 9.96 3.24 56.35
CA GLU A 140 10.74 2.07 55.95
C GLU A 140 9.95 1.13 55.01
N LYS A 141 8.66 0.88 55.32
CA LYS A 141 7.78 0.09 54.43
C LYS A 141 7.62 0.72 53.06
N ARG A 142 7.38 2.04 52.99
CA ARG A 142 7.22 2.77 51.72
C ARG A 142 8.54 2.80 50.92
N LEU A 143 9.69 2.91 51.58
CA LEU A 143 11.01 2.80 50.92
C LEU A 143 11.20 1.44 50.23
N ARG A 144 10.76 0.34 50.85
CA ARG A 144 10.79 -1.00 50.21
C ARG A 144 9.91 -1.04 48.96
N LEU A 145 8.69 -0.49 49.03
CA LEU A 145 7.79 -0.38 47.86
C LEU A 145 8.39 0.46 46.73
N VAL A 146 9.10 1.55 47.05
CA VAL A 146 9.83 2.34 46.05
C VAL A 146 10.93 1.49 45.39
N GLN A 147 11.69 0.71 46.15
CA GLN A 147 12.72 -0.16 45.58
C GLN A 147 12.13 -1.25 44.67
N ASP A 148 11.05 -1.89 45.08
CA ASP A 148 10.34 -2.89 44.26
C ASP A 148 9.79 -2.26 42.98
N GLN A 149 9.22 -1.07 43.08
CA GLN A 149 8.69 -0.35 41.92
C GLN A 149 9.81 0.15 40.99
N LYS A 150 10.99 0.54 41.51
CA LYS A 150 12.17 0.85 40.68
C LYS A 150 12.60 -0.36 39.84
N ARG A 151 12.68 -1.55 40.46
CA ARG A 151 12.96 -2.80 39.74
C ARG A 151 11.92 -3.08 38.66
N ARG A 152 10.64 -2.82 38.94
CA ARG A 152 9.56 -2.97 37.95
C ARG A 152 9.73 -2.02 36.76
N VAL A 153 10.07 -0.76 37.01
CA VAL A 153 10.36 0.23 35.94
C VAL A 153 11.55 -0.23 35.08
N GLU A 154 12.62 -0.71 35.70
CA GLU A 154 13.80 -1.25 35.00
C GLU A 154 13.46 -2.48 34.14
N ASN A 155 12.66 -3.40 34.67
CA ASN A 155 12.18 -4.57 33.92
C ASN A 155 11.35 -4.16 32.71
N VAL A 156 10.42 -3.21 32.87
CA VAL A 156 9.59 -2.73 31.75
C VAL A 156 10.45 -1.99 30.70
N ASN A 157 11.43 -1.17 31.12
CA ASN A 157 12.37 -0.53 30.20
C ASN A 157 13.16 -1.55 29.38
N THR A 158 13.63 -2.62 30.03
CA THR A 158 14.37 -3.70 29.36
C THR A 158 13.50 -4.41 28.33
N LEU A 159 12.23 -4.69 28.67
CA LEU A 159 11.27 -5.27 27.75
C LEU A 159 11.00 -4.34 26.56
N VAL A 160 10.82 -3.03 26.80
CA VAL A 160 10.64 -2.04 25.74
C VAL A 160 11.83 -2.05 24.79
N ASP A 161 13.06 -2.03 25.30
CA ASP A 161 14.26 -2.00 24.46
C ASP A 161 14.44 -3.27 23.62
N TYR A 162 14.16 -4.42 24.21
CA TYR A 162 14.18 -5.69 23.48
C TYR A 162 13.13 -5.73 22.38
N HIS A 163 11.88 -5.40 22.72
CA HIS A 163 10.77 -5.48 21.78
C HIS A 163 10.84 -4.41 20.69
N MET A 164 11.29 -3.19 20.99
CA MET A 164 11.50 -2.13 20.00
C MET A 164 12.41 -2.57 18.86
N LYS A 165 13.57 -3.16 19.16
CA LYS A 165 14.50 -3.64 18.13
C LYS A 165 13.87 -4.74 17.26
N ARG A 166 13.13 -5.66 17.87
CA ARG A 166 12.49 -6.76 17.17
C ARG A 166 11.32 -6.29 16.30
N TYR A 167 10.53 -5.35 16.79
CA TYR A 167 9.43 -4.75 16.04
C TYR A 167 9.94 -3.91 14.89
N GLU A 168 11.03 -3.17 15.08
CA GLU A 168 11.62 -2.38 14.00
C GLU A 168 12.15 -3.28 12.87
N PHE A 169 12.84 -4.37 13.21
CA PHE A 169 13.24 -5.38 12.23
C PHE A 169 12.04 -5.97 11.49
N PHE A 170 11.01 -6.38 12.23
CA PHE A 170 9.78 -6.96 11.66
C PHE A 170 9.09 -5.97 10.71
N ARG A 171 8.89 -4.74 11.16
CA ARG A 171 8.30 -3.64 10.39
C ARG A 171 9.05 -3.39 9.09
N VAL A 172 10.37 -3.23 9.15
CA VAL A 172 11.20 -2.98 7.96
C VAL A 172 11.15 -4.16 7.00
N ALA A 173 11.22 -5.40 7.51
CA ALA A 173 11.14 -6.59 6.68
C ALA A 173 9.79 -6.70 5.94
N LYS A 174 8.70 -6.35 6.62
CA LYS A 174 7.33 -6.37 6.07
C LYS A 174 7.10 -5.24 5.07
N LEU A 175 7.50 -4.00 5.40
CA LEU A 175 7.43 -2.87 4.46
C LEU A 175 8.27 -3.10 3.21
N LYS A 176 9.44 -3.74 3.33
CA LYS A 176 10.23 -4.13 2.16
C LYS A 176 9.44 -5.03 1.21
N LYS A 177 8.67 -5.99 1.73
CA LYS A 177 7.81 -6.85 0.90
C LYS A 177 6.72 -6.04 0.20
N VAL A 178 6.04 -5.15 0.94
CA VAL A 178 5.02 -4.23 0.39
C VAL A 178 5.60 -3.42 -0.76
N MET A 179 6.74 -2.74 -0.54
CA MET A 179 7.36 -1.89 -1.57
C MET A 179 7.82 -2.70 -2.79
N ASN A 180 8.40 -3.88 -2.56
CA ASN A 180 8.84 -4.76 -3.64
C ASN A 180 7.66 -5.25 -4.48
N GLU A 181 6.56 -5.60 -3.84
CA GLU A 181 5.35 -6.03 -4.52
C GLU A 181 4.79 -4.93 -5.43
N LEU A 182 4.55 -3.75 -4.86
CA LEU A 182 4.02 -2.62 -5.61
C LEU A 182 4.94 -2.23 -6.77
N SER A 183 6.25 -2.20 -6.54
CA SER A 183 7.25 -1.84 -7.55
C SER A 183 7.30 -2.85 -8.69
N ARG A 184 7.28 -4.15 -8.39
CA ARG A 184 7.30 -5.22 -9.40
C ARG A 184 6.01 -5.25 -10.20
N SER A 185 4.86 -5.05 -9.56
CA SER A 185 3.58 -4.97 -10.26
C SER A 185 3.51 -3.78 -11.22
N GLN A 186 4.03 -2.61 -10.82
CA GLN A 186 4.13 -1.46 -11.74
C GLN A 186 5.08 -1.74 -12.91
N LEU A 187 6.26 -2.31 -12.64
CA LEU A 187 7.20 -2.67 -13.71
C LEU A 187 6.55 -3.65 -14.70
N PHE A 188 5.90 -4.69 -14.19
CA PHE A 188 5.22 -5.67 -15.02
C PHE A 188 4.14 -5.02 -15.88
N TYR A 189 3.32 -4.15 -15.30
CA TYR A 189 2.29 -3.40 -16.04
C TYR A 189 2.88 -2.65 -17.25
N HIS A 190 3.98 -1.92 -17.04
CA HIS A 190 4.61 -1.15 -18.12
C HIS A 190 5.24 -2.05 -19.18
N CYS A 191 5.97 -3.09 -18.76
CA CYS A 191 6.54 -4.07 -19.69
C CYS A 191 5.46 -4.77 -20.51
N LYS A 192 4.37 -5.19 -19.86
CA LYS A 192 3.26 -5.86 -20.54
C LYS A 192 2.53 -4.92 -21.49
N GLY A 193 2.39 -3.64 -21.13
CA GLY A 193 1.87 -2.60 -22.02
C GLY A 193 2.70 -2.50 -23.30
N VAL A 194 4.03 -2.45 -23.19
CA VAL A 194 4.92 -2.46 -24.36
C VAL A 194 4.71 -3.72 -25.20
N GLU A 195 4.69 -4.90 -24.56
CA GLU A 195 4.52 -6.19 -25.24
C GLU A 195 3.24 -6.23 -26.09
N VAL A 196 2.09 -5.92 -25.48
CA VAL A 196 0.78 -6.08 -26.16
C VAL A 196 0.48 -4.96 -27.15
N PHE A 197 0.94 -3.72 -26.90
CA PHE A 197 0.71 -2.60 -27.82
C PHE A 197 1.75 -2.50 -28.95
N THR A 198 2.84 -3.28 -28.91
CA THR A 198 3.83 -3.30 -29.99
C THR A 198 3.19 -3.64 -31.35
N THR A 199 2.29 -4.62 -31.39
CA THR A 199 1.62 -5.04 -32.63
C THR A 199 0.76 -3.92 -33.23
N PRO A 200 -0.24 -3.35 -32.54
CA PRO A 200 -1.03 -2.27 -33.12
C PRO A 200 -0.17 -1.05 -33.49
N CYS A 201 0.86 -0.71 -32.71
CA CYS A 201 1.80 0.37 -33.06
C CYS A 201 2.57 0.13 -34.36
N LYS A 202 2.83 -1.13 -34.72
CA LYS A 202 3.47 -1.49 -36.00
C LYS A 202 2.47 -1.53 -37.16
N MET A 203 1.21 -1.87 -36.90
CA MET A 203 0.22 -2.03 -37.97
C MET A 203 -0.40 -0.71 -38.43
N VAL A 204 -0.72 0.20 -37.49
CA VAL A 204 -1.40 1.46 -37.84
C VAL A 204 -0.64 2.28 -38.88
N PRO A 205 0.70 2.46 -38.80
CA PRO A 205 1.45 3.19 -39.83
C PRO A 205 1.46 2.53 -41.21
N LEU A 206 1.11 1.24 -41.31
CA LEU A 206 1.05 0.50 -42.58
C LEU A 206 -0.31 0.64 -43.28
N VAL A 207 -1.26 1.35 -42.67
CA VAL A 207 -2.53 1.69 -43.32
C VAL A 207 -2.27 2.76 -44.38
N ASP A 208 -2.33 2.36 -45.66
CA ASP A 208 -2.19 3.27 -46.79
C ASP A 208 -3.55 3.89 -47.15
N ALA A 209 -3.69 5.19 -46.88
CA ALA A 209 -4.90 5.94 -47.18
C ALA A 209 -5.18 6.06 -48.69
N LYS A 210 -4.13 6.07 -49.53
CA LYS A 210 -4.30 6.13 -50.98
C LYS A 210 -4.82 4.81 -51.51
N ALA A 211 -4.22 3.70 -51.09
CA ALA A 211 -4.71 2.36 -51.45
C ALA A 211 -6.17 2.17 -51.01
N ALA A 212 -6.51 2.56 -49.78
CA ALA A 212 -7.89 2.50 -49.29
C ALA A 212 -8.87 3.35 -50.13
N SER A 213 -8.43 4.54 -50.56
CA SER A 213 -9.23 5.40 -51.44
C SER A 213 -9.43 4.80 -52.83
N ASP A 214 -8.38 4.21 -53.41
CA ASP A 214 -8.41 3.58 -54.72
C ASP A 214 -9.33 2.35 -54.72
N ASP A 215 -9.30 1.54 -53.66
CA ASP A 215 -10.16 0.37 -53.47
C ASP A 215 -11.66 0.76 -53.44
N ILE A 216 -12.02 1.79 -52.68
CA ILE A 216 -13.39 2.32 -52.65
C ILE A 216 -13.81 2.87 -54.02
N GLY A 217 -12.90 3.57 -54.71
CA GLY A 217 -13.16 4.10 -56.06
C GLY A 217 -13.47 2.99 -57.07
N ALA A 218 -12.75 1.86 -57.01
CA ALA A 218 -12.98 0.71 -57.87
C ALA A 218 -14.34 0.04 -57.57
N GLU A 219 -14.70 -0.14 -56.30
CA GLU A 219 -16.01 -0.70 -55.92
C GLU A 219 -17.18 0.16 -56.41
N LEU A 220 -17.07 1.49 -56.28
CA LEU A 220 -18.09 2.42 -56.77
C LEU A 220 -18.25 2.34 -58.30
N GLN A 221 -17.15 2.27 -59.06
CA GLN A 221 -17.20 2.12 -60.51
C GLN A 221 -17.86 0.80 -60.95
N HIS A 222 -17.59 -0.30 -60.24
CA HIS A 222 -18.23 -1.59 -60.50
C HIS A 222 -19.72 -1.61 -60.11
N SER A 223 -20.13 -0.85 -59.09
CA SER A 223 -21.54 -0.72 -58.69
C SER A 223 -22.39 0.03 -59.71
N HIS A 224 -21.82 0.99 -60.44
CA HIS A 224 -22.49 1.72 -61.51
C HIS A 224 -22.54 0.96 -62.85
N ALA A 225 -21.78 -0.13 -62.99
CA ALA A 225 -21.70 -0.92 -64.22
C ALA A 225 -22.64 -2.14 -64.27
N LYS A 226 -23.44 -2.38 -63.21
CA LYS A 226 -24.47 -3.42 -63.21
C LYS A 226 -25.83 -2.84 -63.62
N PRO A 227 -26.44 -3.29 -64.73
CA PRO A 227 -27.79 -2.88 -65.15
C PRO A 227 -28.89 -3.38 -64.21
#